data_AF-A0A6C8H4H3-F1
#
_entry.id   AF-A0A6C8H4H3-F1
#
_cell.length_a   1.000
_cell.length_b   1.000
_cell.length_c   1.000
_cell.angle_alpha   90.00
_cell.angle_beta   90.00
_cell.angle_gamma   90.00
#
_symmetry.space_group_name_H-M   'P 1'
#
loop_
_entity.id
_entity.type
_entity.pdbx_description
1 polymer ?
#
loop_
_entity_poly.entity_id
_entity_poly.type
_entity_poly.pdbx_seq_one_letter_code
_entity_poly.pdbx_strand_id
1 'polypeptide(L)'
;MQRRTIAAFRRVTNDDTDAPRWLSFPGFVPVLRHLNGGTRFANVEEGIWTVERYLSLIAGELPRLRDDETGYGPRGKDFIIHVDIPRDIENAWQVLQADTTLRSALEQRALR
;
A
#
# COMPACT_ATOMS: atom_id res chain seq x y z
N MET A 1 2.81 3.76 -0.82
CA MET A 1 2.20 4.23 -2.08
C MET A 1 3.06 4.00 -3.32
N GLN A 2 4.35 3.63 -3.20
CA GLN A 2 5.29 3.48 -4.33
C GLN A 2 4.74 2.72 -5.55
N ARG A 3 4.17 1.52 -5.35
CA ARG A 3 3.67 0.67 -6.44
C ARG A 3 2.56 1.36 -7.26
N ARG A 4 1.62 2.05 -6.60
CA ARG A 4 0.55 2.79 -7.26
C ARG A 4 1.08 3.97 -8.06
N THR A 5 2.05 4.70 -7.53
CA THR A 5 2.70 5.82 -8.23
C THR A 5 3.37 5.37 -9.52
N ILE A 6 4.13 4.27 -9.49
CA ILE A 6 4.77 3.74 -10.71
C ILE A 6 3.73 3.25 -11.72
N ALA A 7 2.67 2.59 -11.26
CA ALA A 7 1.59 2.14 -12.13
C ALA A 7 0.83 3.33 -12.78
N ALA A 8 0.66 4.44 -12.06
CA ALA A 8 0.09 5.67 -12.60
C ALA A 8 1.00 6.32 -13.66
N PHE A 9 2.31 6.41 -13.39
CA PHE A 9 3.25 6.95 -14.37
C PHE A 9 3.26 6.14 -15.66
N ARG A 10 3.31 4.81 -15.56
CA ARG A 10 3.20 3.92 -16.73
C ARG A 10 1.89 4.08 -17.48
N ARG A 11 0.77 4.30 -16.76
CA ARG A 11 -0.54 4.53 -17.37
C ARG A 11 -0.57 5.78 -18.24
N VAL A 12 0.08 6.85 -17.78
CA VAL A 12 0.14 8.14 -18.49
C VAL A 12 1.10 8.09 -19.66
N THR A 13 2.24 7.40 -19.52
CA THR A 13 3.20 7.25 -20.63
C THR A 13 2.81 6.14 -21.61
N ASN A 14 1.80 5.32 -21.30
CA ASN A 14 1.31 4.21 -22.13
C ASN A 14 2.44 3.25 -22.60
N ASP A 15 3.44 3.04 -21.74
CA ASP A 15 4.67 2.29 -22.05
C ASP A 15 5.36 2.69 -23.39
N ASP A 16 5.21 3.95 -23.80
CA ASP A 16 5.90 4.55 -24.93
C ASP A 16 7.42 4.39 -24.79
N THR A 17 8.06 3.83 -25.82
CA THR A 17 9.50 3.57 -25.85
C THR A 17 10.35 4.84 -25.86
N ASP A 18 9.77 5.96 -26.31
CA ASP A 18 10.42 7.27 -26.33
C ASP A 18 10.17 8.06 -25.02
N ALA A 19 9.32 7.56 -24.13
CA ALA A 19 9.05 8.19 -22.84
C ALA A 19 10.18 7.94 -21.82
N PRO A 20 10.33 8.82 -20.81
CA PRO A 20 11.28 8.62 -19.72
C PRO A 20 11.08 7.28 -19.01
N ARG A 21 12.18 6.58 -18.71
CA ARG A 21 12.13 5.35 -17.89
C ARG A 21 11.88 5.71 -16.43
N TRP A 22 10.82 5.13 -15.87
CA TRP A 22 10.48 5.31 -14.45
C TRP A 22 11.22 4.30 -13.56
N LEU A 23 12.18 4.79 -12.78
CA LEU A 23 12.85 4.00 -11.74
C LEU A 23 12.10 4.10 -10.41
N SER A 24 12.04 2.99 -9.67
CA SER A 24 11.35 2.93 -8.38
C SER A 24 12.36 2.83 -7.24
N PHE A 25 12.47 3.90 -6.44
CA PHE A 25 13.34 3.93 -5.27
C PHE A 25 12.63 4.58 -4.07
N PRO A 26 12.03 3.79 -3.16
CA PRO A 26 11.27 4.32 -2.02
C PRO A 26 12.16 4.81 -0.85
N GLY A 27 13.49 4.71 -0.97
CA GLY A 27 14.45 5.00 0.10
C GLY A 27 14.64 3.82 1.07
N PHE A 28 13.55 3.22 1.55
CA PHE A 28 13.59 2.03 2.42
C PHE A 28 12.32 1.18 2.30
N VAL A 29 12.37 -0.05 2.82
CA VAL A 29 11.20 -0.94 2.92
C VAL A 29 10.79 -1.03 4.40
N PRO A 30 9.64 -0.48 4.81
CA PRO A 30 9.25 -0.49 6.23
C PRO A 30 9.05 -1.91 6.76
N VAL A 31 9.63 -2.20 7.94
CA VAL A 31 9.47 -3.48 8.63
C VAL A 31 8.93 -3.22 10.02
N LEU A 32 7.77 -3.78 10.36
CA LEU A 32 7.24 -3.77 11.72
C LEU A 32 7.75 -4.98 12.50
N ARG A 33 8.11 -4.76 13.77
CA ARG A 33 8.43 -5.83 14.73
C ARG A 33 7.73 -5.58 16.05
N HIS A 34 7.21 -6.65 16.64
CA HIS A 34 6.70 -6.64 17.99
C HIS A 34 7.85 -6.83 18.98
N LEU A 35 8.05 -5.87 19.88
CA LEU A 35 9.17 -5.83 20.82
C LEU A 35 8.72 -5.13 22.11
N ASN A 36 9.03 -5.71 23.28
CA ASN A 36 8.69 -5.16 24.61
C ASN A 36 7.21 -4.78 24.79
N GLY A 37 6.29 -5.58 24.23
CA GLY A 37 4.84 -5.34 24.34
C GLY A 37 4.30 -4.28 23.37
N GLY A 38 5.12 -3.73 22.47
CA GLY A 38 4.70 -2.74 21.48
C GLY A 38 5.15 -3.09 20.06
N THR A 39 4.35 -2.69 19.07
CA THR A 39 4.73 -2.78 17.65
C THR A 39 5.46 -1.51 17.24
N ARG A 40 6.64 -1.65 16.64
CA ARG A 40 7.46 -0.53 16.14
C ARG A 40 8.13 -0.83 14.82
N PHE A 41 8.60 0.20 14.13
CA PHE A 41 9.47 0.02 12.98
C PHE A 41 10.84 -0.51 13.42
N ALA A 42 11.36 -1.50 12.70
CA ALA A 42 12.61 -2.17 13.04
C ALA A 42 13.82 -1.56 12.34
N ASN A 43 13.61 -0.76 11.30
CA ASN A 43 14.65 -0.32 10.38
C ASN A 43 14.67 1.20 10.13
N VAL A 44 13.85 1.95 10.86
CA VAL A 44 13.87 3.41 10.92
C VAL A 44 13.44 3.84 12.32
N GLU A 45 14.12 4.85 12.85
CA GLU A 45 13.87 5.38 14.20
C GLU A 45 13.04 6.66 14.20
N GLU A 46 13.26 7.58 13.25
CA GLU A 46 12.62 8.90 13.24
C GLU A 46 12.19 9.38 11.85
N GLY A 47 11.35 10.43 11.80
CA GLY A 47 10.94 11.10 10.56
C GLY A 47 9.91 10.33 9.71
N ILE A 48 9.27 9.31 10.28
CA ILE A 48 8.28 8.48 9.60
C ILE A 48 6.92 8.51 10.27
N TRP A 49 5.95 7.93 9.58
CA TRP A 49 4.58 7.75 10.07
C TRP A 49 4.54 6.98 11.39
N THR A 50 3.52 7.25 12.20
CA THR A 50 3.17 6.32 13.27
C THR A 50 2.79 4.96 12.68
N VAL A 51 2.90 3.91 13.49
CA VAL A 51 2.56 2.53 13.06
C VAL A 51 1.11 2.47 12.58
N GLU A 52 0.19 3.14 13.26
CA GLU A 52 -1.23 3.21 12.90
C GLU A 52 -1.45 3.89 11.56
N ARG A 53 -0.77 5.02 11.33
CA ARG A 53 -0.87 5.73 10.05
C ARG A 53 -0.33 4.87 8.91
N TYR A 54 0.77 4.16 9.12
CA TYR A 54 1.31 3.22 8.13
C TYR A 54 0.34 2.07 7.84
N LEU A 55 -0.24 1.45 8.87
CA LEU A 55 -1.22 0.36 8.73
C LEU A 55 -2.47 0.82 7.96
N SER A 56 -3.00 2.00 8.29
CA SER A 56 -4.10 2.63 7.55
C SER A 56 -3.76 2.86 6.07
N LEU A 57 -2.55 3.34 5.79
CA LEU A 57 -2.09 3.54 4.42
C LEU A 57 -2.00 2.21 3.65
N ILE A 58 -1.33 1.19 4.18
CA ILE A 58 -1.16 -0.09 3.46
C ILE A 58 -2.50 -0.81 3.25
N ALA A 59 -3.40 -0.79 4.25
CA ALA A 59 -4.72 -1.42 4.16
C ALA A 59 -5.57 -0.81 3.03
N GLY A 60 -5.46 0.52 2.86
CA GLY A 60 -6.17 1.24 1.81
C GLY A 60 -5.51 1.14 0.41
N GLU A 61 -4.24 0.75 0.30
CA GLU A 61 -3.58 0.65 -0.99
C GLU A 61 -4.01 -0.58 -1.78
N LEU A 62 -4.23 -1.74 -1.14
CA LEU A 62 -4.55 -2.96 -1.89
C LEU A 62 -5.87 -2.85 -2.67
N PRO A 63 -6.99 -2.35 -2.10
CA PRO A 63 -8.22 -2.14 -2.86
C PRO A 63 -8.05 -1.19 -4.05
N ARG A 64 -7.15 -0.19 -3.94
CA ARG A 64 -6.86 0.72 -5.07
C ARG A 64 -6.06 0.03 -6.16
N LEU A 65 -5.18 -0.91 -5.81
CA LEU A 65 -4.34 -1.63 -6.78
C LEU A 65 -5.09 -2.74 -7.52
N ARG A 66 -6.21 -3.24 -6.97
CA ARG A 66 -7.02 -4.26 -7.64
C ARG A 66 -7.55 -3.72 -8.97
N ASP A 67 -7.61 -4.61 -9.95
CA ASP A 67 -8.20 -4.34 -11.25
C ASP A 67 -9.60 -4.96 -11.32
N ASP A 68 -10.50 -4.35 -10.54
CA ASP A 68 -11.92 -4.64 -10.46
C ASP A 68 -12.73 -3.34 -10.55
N GLU A 69 -14.06 -3.44 -10.51
CA GLU A 69 -15.00 -2.32 -10.67
C GLU A 69 -14.79 -1.17 -9.67
N THR A 70 -14.15 -1.45 -8.53
CA THR A 70 -13.92 -0.47 -7.45
C THR A 70 -12.49 0.06 -7.40
N GLY A 71 -11.56 -0.71 -7.98
CA GLY A 71 -10.13 -0.42 -8.01
C GLY A 71 -9.73 0.64 -9.04
N TYR A 72 -8.44 0.94 -9.09
CA TYR A 72 -7.91 2.02 -9.96
C TYR A 72 -7.40 1.49 -11.31
N GLY A 73 -7.41 0.18 -11.52
CA GLY A 73 -7.03 -0.43 -12.80
C GLY A 73 -8.04 -0.17 -13.93
N PRO A 74 -7.74 -0.62 -15.15
CA PRO A 74 -8.58 -0.42 -16.34
C PRO A 74 -10.02 -0.92 -16.22
N ARG A 75 -10.28 -1.91 -15.37
CA ARG A 75 -11.64 -2.44 -15.12
C ARG A 75 -12.46 -1.62 -14.12
N GLY A 76 -11.83 -0.66 -13.45
CA GLY A 76 -12.45 0.24 -12.49
C GLY A 76 -12.33 1.69 -12.95
N LYS A 77 -11.51 2.46 -12.23
CA LYS A 77 -11.36 3.90 -12.48
C LYS A 77 -10.35 4.27 -13.58
N ASP A 78 -9.58 3.31 -14.08
CA ASP A 78 -8.60 3.50 -15.15
C ASP A 78 -7.55 4.60 -14.87
N PHE A 79 -7.14 4.74 -13.61
CA PHE A 79 -6.10 5.69 -13.20
C PHE A 79 -4.69 5.09 -13.21
N ILE A 80 -4.59 3.77 -13.16
CA ILE A 80 -3.32 3.04 -13.19
C ILE A 80 -3.41 1.90 -14.20
N ILE A 81 -2.25 1.41 -14.67
CA ILE A 81 -2.21 0.16 -15.44
C ILE A 81 -2.73 -1.01 -14.61
N HIS A 82 -3.07 -2.12 -15.27
CA HIS A 82 -3.29 -3.38 -14.60
C HIS A 82 -2.08 -3.74 -13.70
N VAL A 83 -2.36 -4.22 -12.49
CA VAL A 83 -1.34 -4.67 -11.53
C VAL A 83 -1.67 -6.09 -11.10
N ASP A 84 -0.77 -7.03 -11.41
CA ASP A 84 -0.82 -8.37 -10.84
C ASP A 84 -0.54 -8.31 -9.33
N ILE A 85 -1.50 -8.79 -8.54
CA ILE A 85 -1.38 -8.92 -7.09
C ILE A 85 -1.09 -10.39 -6.77
N PRO A 86 0.10 -10.71 -6.24
CA PRO A 86 0.43 -12.06 -5.83
C PRO A 86 -0.54 -12.61 -4.77
N ARG A 87 -0.82 -13.92 -4.81
CA ARG A 87 -1.79 -14.58 -3.93
C ARG A 87 -1.43 -14.46 -2.45
N ASP A 88 -0.15 -14.51 -2.11
CA ASP A 88 0.34 -14.33 -0.75
C ASP A 88 0.04 -12.91 -0.21
N ILE A 89 0.10 -11.89 -1.08
CA ILE A 89 -0.29 -10.51 -0.73
C ILE A 89 -1.80 -10.41 -0.50
N GLU A 90 -2.62 -11.05 -1.33
CA GLU A 90 -4.06 -11.12 -1.11
C GLU A 90 -4.41 -11.81 0.22
N ASN A 91 -3.78 -12.96 0.50
CA ASN A 91 -3.95 -13.67 1.77
C ASN A 91 -3.54 -12.80 2.96
N ALA A 92 -2.39 -12.10 2.88
CA ALA A 92 -1.93 -11.21 3.93
C ALA A 92 -2.92 -10.07 4.21
N TRP A 93 -3.54 -9.52 3.17
CA TRP A 93 -4.58 -8.50 3.33
C TRP A 93 -5.87 -9.05 3.94
N GLN A 94 -6.27 -10.27 3.59
CA GLN A 94 -7.42 -10.92 4.25
C GLN A 94 -7.18 -11.10 5.75
N VAL A 95 -5.97 -11.51 6.15
CA VAL A 95 -5.57 -11.59 7.57
C VAL A 95 -5.69 -10.22 8.24
N LEU A 96 -5.20 -9.16 7.59
CA LEU A 96 -5.29 -7.78 8.10
C LEU A 96 -6.74 -7.31 8.30
N GLN A 97 -7.64 -7.66 7.37
CA GLN A 97 -9.04 -7.25 7.39
C GLN A 97 -9.89 -8.04 8.40
N ALA A 98 -9.47 -9.28 8.71
CA ALA A 98 -10.12 -10.14 9.69
C ALA A 98 -9.69 -9.81 11.14
N ASP A 99 -8.57 -9.09 11.33
CA ASP A 99 -8.10 -8.68 12.65
C ASP A 99 -8.96 -7.53 13.21
N THR A 100 -9.94 -7.90 14.03
CA THR A 100 -10.85 -6.97 14.69
C THR A 100 -10.16 -6.07 15.72
N THR A 101 -9.05 -6.53 16.31
CA THR A 101 -8.28 -5.76 17.29
C THR A 101 -7.54 -4.63 16.59
N LEU A 102 -6.88 -4.95 15.47
CA LEU A 102 -6.24 -3.98 14.60
C LEU A 102 -7.25 -2.96 14.05
N ARG A 103 -8.40 -3.43 13.53
CA ARG A 103 -9.41 -2.54 12.96
C ARG A 103 -9.97 -1.57 13.99
N SER A 104 -10.29 -2.06 15.18
CA SER A 104 -10.76 -1.22 16.29
C SER A 104 -9.71 -0.18 16.69
N ALA A 105 -8.44 -0.57 16.75
CA ALA A 105 -7.34 0.36 17.07
C ALA A 105 -7.15 1.46 16.01
N LEU A 106 -7.35 1.13 14.72
CA LEU A 106 -7.27 2.10 13.63
C LEU A 106 -8.48 3.05 13.61
N GLU A 107 -9.70 2.56 13.87
CA GLU A 107 -10.93 3.35 13.88
C GLU A 107 -10.99 4.31 15.07
N GLN A 108 -10.62 3.87 16.27
CA GLN A 108 -10.64 4.70 17.50
C GLN A 108 -9.68 5.89 17.45
N ARG A 109 -8.61 5.80 16.66
CA ARG A 109 -7.59 6.86 16.52
C ARG A 109 -7.74 7.70 15.27
N ALA A 110 -8.51 7.26 14.27
CA ALA A 110 -8.88 8.09 13.11
C ALA A 110 -9.94 9.17 13.44
N LEU A 111 -10.64 9.02 14.57
CA LEU A 111 -11.64 9.96 15.10
C LEU A 111 -11.05 11.00 16.08
N ARG A 112 -9.72 11.07 16.19
CA ARG A 112 -9.00 12.09 16.98
C ARG A 112 -8.10 12.90 16.08
#